data_AF-A0A6L7LH62-F1
#
_entry.id   AF-A0A6L7LH62-F1
#
_cell.length_a   1.000
_cell.length_b   1.000
_cell.length_c   1.000
_cell.angle_alpha   90.00
_cell.angle_beta   90.00
_cell.angle_gamma   90.00
#
_symmetry.space_group_name_H-M   'P 1'
#
loop_
_entity.id
_entity.type
_entity.pdbx_description
1 polymer ?
#
loop_
_entity_poly.entity_id
_entity_poly.type
_entity_poly.pdbx_seq_one_letter_code
_entity_poly.pdbx_strand_id
1 'polypeptide(L)'
;MTAGRLQERSPYETDGDHLIGRDPRTVPADDWPDAWQEAKQGIRAIRMKCLDRCGGDQPEVRKCTVTTCPLWAFRMGSVPKALKRRDARRRDRSVRAEGEALRIPPGQIGASP
;
A
#
# COMPACT_ATOMS: atom_id res chain seq x y z
N MET A 1 -14.58 7.72 -3.32
CA MET A 1 -13.68 8.42 -4.28
C MET A 1 -12.44 8.87 -3.52
N THR A 2 -11.36 8.08 -3.53
CA THR A 2 -10.16 8.32 -2.69
C THR A 2 -8.91 8.68 -3.51
N ALA A 3 -9.03 8.70 -4.84
CA ALA A 3 -7.92 8.92 -5.78
C ALA A 3 -7.22 10.28 -5.63
N GLY A 4 -7.92 11.31 -5.13
CA GLY A 4 -7.35 12.66 -4.96
C GLY A 4 -6.23 12.76 -3.91
N ARG A 5 -6.16 11.85 -2.93
CA ARG A 5 -5.12 11.91 -1.86
C ARG A 5 -3.75 11.40 -2.30
N LEU A 6 -3.70 10.70 -3.43
CA LEU A 6 -2.49 10.06 -3.98
C LEU A 6 -1.91 10.82 -5.18
N GLN A 7 -2.44 12.01 -5.49
CA GLN A 7 -1.89 12.93 -6.49
C GLN A 7 -1.43 14.23 -5.82
N GLU A 8 -0.41 14.87 -6.37
CA GLU A 8 0.12 16.17 -5.94
C GLU A 8 0.42 17.04 -7.16
N ARG A 9 0.46 18.36 -6.99
CA ARG A 9 1.04 19.24 -8.02
C ARG A 9 2.52 18.88 -8.16
N SER A 10 3.00 18.83 -9.39
CA SER A 10 4.40 18.51 -9.63
C SER A 10 5.30 19.52 -8.92
N PRO A 11 6.30 19.06 -8.14
CA PRO A 11 7.31 19.95 -7.57
C PRO A 11 8.35 20.39 -8.61
N TYR A 12 8.29 19.85 -9.84
CA TYR A 12 9.22 20.16 -10.89
C TYR A 12 8.65 21.29 -11.77
N GLU A 13 9.38 22.41 -11.86
CA GLU A 13 8.98 23.56 -12.69
C GLU A 13 8.74 23.16 -14.16
N THR A 14 9.51 22.20 -14.65
CA THR A 14 9.37 21.65 -16.02
C THR A 14 7.99 21.08 -16.32
N ASP A 15 7.23 20.71 -15.29
CA ASP A 15 5.94 20.07 -15.43
C ASP A 15 4.78 21.08 -15.34
N GLY A 16 5.04 22.39 -15.24
CA GLY A 16 4.01 23.43 -15.32
C GLY A 16 2.85 23.24 -14.33
N ASP A 17 3.14 22.81 -13.10
CA ASP A 17 2.17 22.50 -12.04
C ASP A 17 1.15 21.39 -12.38
N HIS A 18 1.40 20.59 -13.41
CA HIS A 18 0.56 19.44 -13.73
C HIS A 18 0.48 18.47 -12.55
N LEU A 19 -0.69 17.81 -12.43
CA LEU A 19 -0.88 16.79 -11.40
C LEU A 19 -0.04 15.55 -11.73
N ILE A 20 0.74 15.10 -10.74
CA ILE A 20 1.51 13.86 -10.80
C ILE A 20 1.06 12.94 -9.67
N GLY A 21 1.32 11.64 -9.80
CA GLY A 21 1.16 10.74 -8.65
C GLY A 21 2.16 11.09 -7.55
N ARG A 22 1.72 11.11 -6.27
CA ARG A 22 2.60 11.26 -5.10
C ARG A 22 3.65 10.16 -5.04
N ASP A 23 4.80 10.42 -4.42
CA ASP A 23 5.78 9.35 -4.16
C ASP A 23 5.22 8.35 -3.13
N PRO A 24 5.01 7.06 -3.48
CA PRO A 24 4.54 6.05 -2.54
C PRO A 24 5.36 5.97 -1.26
N ARG A 25 6.65 6.29 -1.32
CA ARG A 25 7.56 6.16 -0.19
C ARG A 25 7.30 7.24 0.87
N THR A 26 6.61 8.33 0.52
CA THR A 26 6.32 9.47 1.40
C THR A 26 4.84 9.58 1.79
N VAL A 27 3.93 8.84 1.14
CA VAL A 27 2.49 8.85 1.46
C VAL A 27 2.25 8.29 2.88
N PRO A 28 1.58 9.07 3.77
CA PRO A 28 1.18 8.63 5.12
C PRO A 28 0.27 7.40 5.11
N ALA A 29 0.24 6.64 6.20
CA ALA A 29 -0.55 5.41 6.30
C ALA A 29 -2.05 5.62 6.05
N ASP A 30 -2.59 6.76 6.50
CA ASP A 30 -4.03 7.06 6.48
C ASP A 30 -4.52 7.57 5.11
N ASP A 31 -3.58 7.94 4.23
CA ASP A 31 -3.89 8.39 2.86
C ASP A 31 -4.04 7.20 1.88
N TRP A 32 -3.62 6.00 2.29
CA TRP A 32 -3.79 4.79 1.50
C TRP A 32 -5.23 4.28 1.61
N PRO A 33 -5.89 3.90 0.50
CA PRO A 33 -7.23 3.36 0.56
C PRO A 33 -7.26 2.01 1.31
N ASP A 34 -8.33 1.77 2.06
CA ASP A 34 -8.49 0.54 2.84
C ASP A 34 -8.47 -0.72 1.96
N ALA A 35 -8.99 -0.61 0.73
CA ALA A 35 -9.04 -1.69 -0.24
C ALA A 35 -7.71 -1.96 -0.99
N TRP A 36 -6.59 -1.34 -0.58
CA TRP A 36 -5.30 -1.58 -1.23
C TRP A 36 -4.79 -3.01 -1.00
N GLN A 37 -4.52 -3.73 -2.08
CA GLN A 37 -4.09 -5.12 -2.05
C GLN A 37 -2.59 -5.26 -1.72
N GLU A 38 -2.26 -6.31 -0.97
CA GLU A 38 -0.90 -6.69 -0.61
C GLU A 38 -0.14 -7.23 -1.85
N ALA A 39 0.61 -6.40 -2.58
CA ALA A 39 1.57 -6.94 -3.54
C ALA A 39 2.84 -7.34 -2.79
N LYS A 40 2.86 -8.58 -2.32
CA LYS A 40 3.95 -9.11 -1.49
C LYS A 40 5.07 -9.76 -2.30
N GLN A 41 4.85 -10.00 -3.60
CA GLN A 41 5.76 -10.79 -4.43
C GLN A 41 6.16 -10.01 -5.68
N GLY A 42 7.46 -9.98 -5.97
CA GLY A 42 7.99 -9.50 -7.26
C GLY A 42 8.15 -7.99 -7.43
N ILE A 43 8.60 -7.25 -6.41
CA ILE A 43 8.85 -5.79 -6.53
C ILE A 43 9.71 -5.43 -7.75
N ARG A 44 10.75 -6.24 -8.03
CA ARG A 44 11.59 -6.06 -9.22
C ARG A 44 10.79 -6.20 -10.51
N ALA A 45 9.95 -7.22 -10.61
CA ALA A 45 9.09 -7.43 -11.78
C ALA A 45 8.06 -6.30 -11.93
N ILE A 46 7.51 -5.82 -10.82
CA ILE A 46 6.60 -4.65 -10.82
C ILE A 46 7.32 -3.41 -11.34
N ARG A 47 8.55 -3.14 -10.86
CA ARG A 47 9.35 -2.01 -11.35
C ARG A 47 9.62 -2.11 -12.85
N MET A 48 10.00 -3.30 -13.32
CA MET A 48 10.19 -3.57 -14.76
C MET A 48 8.89 -3.33 -15.54
N LYS A 49 7.75 -3.77 -15.03
CA LYS A 49 6.46 -3.54 -15.69
C LYS A 49 6.09 -2.05 -15.75
N CYS A 50 6.43 -1.29 -14.72
CA CYS A 50 6.21 0.15 -14.73
C CYS A 50 7.11 0.85 -15.76
N LEU A 51 8.39 0.45 -15.84
CA LEU A 51 9.32 0.96 -16.85
C LEU A 51 8.84 0.65 -18.28
N ASP A 52 8.46 -0.60 -18.54
CA ASP A 52 7.86 -1.04 -19.81
C ASP A 52 6.68 -0.14 -20.23
N ARG A 53 5.78 0.19 -19.30
CA ARG A 53 4.62 1.03 -19.55
C ARG A 53 4.93 2.52 -19.72
N CYS A 54 6.10 2.97 -19.29
CA CYS A 54 6.54 4.36 -19.36
C CYS A 54 7.73 4.54 -20.32
N GLY A 55 7.88 3.66 -21.32
CA GLY A 55 8.94 3.77 -22.33
C GLY A 55 10.37 3.64 -21.79
N GLY A 56 10.55 3.04 -20.62
CA GLY A 56 11.84 2.94 -19.93
C GLY A 56 12.22 4.19 -19.11
N ASP A 57 11.39 5.24 -19.12
CA ASP A 57 11.67 6.50 -18.45
C ASP A 57 11.35 6.41 -16.94
N GLN A 58 12.36 6.69 -16.11
CA GLN A 58 12.22 6.67 -14.66
C GLN A 58 11.40 7.85 -14.10
N PRO A 59 11.67 9.12 -14.49
CA PRO A 59 10.78 10.25 -14.25
C PRO A 59 9.30 9.97 -14.55
N GLU A 60 8.98 9.37 -15.69
CA GLU A 60 7.58 9.09 -16.06
C GLU A 60 6.93 8.09 -15.09
N VAL A 61 7.66 7.05 -14.67
CA VAL A 61 7.17 6.15 -13.62
C VAL A 61 6.94 6.89 -12.30
N ARG A 62 7.82 7.84 -11.93
CA ARG A 62 7.65 8.66 -10.72
C ARG A 62 6.39 9.52 -10.82
N LYS A 63 6.12 10.10 -11.99
CA LYS A 63 5.01 11.03 -12.23
C LYS A 63 3.66 10.34 -12.52
N CYS A 64 3.65 9.04 -12.78
CA CYS A 64 2.45 8.25 -13.09
C CYS A 64 1.23 8.57 -12.19
N THR A 65 0.16 9.07 -12.83
CA THR A 65 -1.09 9.53 -12.19
C THR A 65 -2.13 8.43 -11.99
N VAL A 66 -1.87 7.21 -12.48
CA VAL A 66 -2.78 6.05 -12.41
C VAL A 66 -2.78 5.43 -11.00
N THR A 67 -3.21 6.22 -10.02
CA THR A 67 -3.23 5.89 -8.57
C THR A 67 -4.14 4.72 -8.21
N THR A 68 -5.09 4.36 -9.09
CA THR A 68 -5.96 3.19 -8.94
C THR A 68 -5.30 1.89 -9.41
N CYS A 69 -4.12 1.95 -10.04
CA CYS A 69 -3.38 0.77 -10.47
C CYS A 69 -2.91 -0.04 -9.25
N PRO A 70 -3.21 -1.34 -9.13
CA PRO A 70 -2.79 -2.16 -7.98
C PRO A 70 -1.27 -2.19 -7.73
N LEU A 71 -0.48 -1.88 -8.77
CA LEU A 71 0.97 -1.85 -8.73
C LEU A 71 1.56 -0.49 -8.30
N TRP A 72 0.74 0.58 -8.26
CA TRP A 72 1.19 1.96 -8.14
C TRP A 72 2.03 2.22 -6.88
N ALA A 73 1.67 1.61 -5.75
CA ALA A 73 2.42 1.74 -4.50
C ALA A 73 3.85 1.17 -4.58
N PHE A 74 4.09 0.24 -5.49
CA PHE A 74 5.35 -0.49 -5.64
C PHE A 74 6.16 -0.04 -6.85
N ARG A 75 5.63 0.91 -7.63
CA ARG A 75 6.24 1.39 -8.89
C ARG A 75 7.66 1.97 -8.72
N MET A 76 8.01 2.37 -7.49
CA MET A 76 9.34 2.84 -7.09
C MET A 76 10.32 1.72 -6.72
N GLY A 77 9.99 0.46 -7.02
CA GLY A 77 10.88 -0.67 -6.77
C GLY A 77 11.12 -0.94 -5.27
N SER A 78 10.22 -0.47 -4.41
CA SER A 78 10.27 -0.68 -2.97
C SER A 78 8.87 -0.72 -2.38
N VAL A 79 8.71 -1.37 -1.22
CA VAL A 79 7.46 -1.36 -0.46
C VAL A 79 7.47 -0.14 0.48
N PRO A 80 6.48 0.76 0.39
CA PRO A 80 6.34 1.89 1.31
C PRO A 80 6.36 1.49 2.79
N LYS A 81 7.08 2.25 3.62
CA LYS A 81 7.14 2.00 5.07
C LYS A 81 5.76 2.06 5.73
N ALA A 82 4.90 2.98 5.27
CA ALA A 82 3.54 3.13 5.75
C ALA A 82 2.71 1.85 5.54
N LEU A 83 2.79 1.24 4.36
CA LEU A 83 2.13 -0.03 4.05
C LEU A 83 2.69 -1.18 4.90
N LYS A 84 4.03 -1.30 5.04
CA LYS A 84 4.62 -2.32 5.94
C LYS A 84 4.09 -2.23 7.37
N ARG A 85 3.97 -1.02 7.92
CA ARG A 85 3.43 -0.77 9.26
C ARG A 85 1.95 -1.12 9.35
N ARG A 86 1.16 -0.75 8.33
CA ARG A 86 -0.26 -1.11 8.24
C ARG A 86 -0.44 -2.64 8.23
N ASP A 87 0.34 -3.36 7.43
CA ASP A 87 0.29 -4.81 7.37
C ASP A 87 0.68 -5.46 8.70
N ALA A 88 1.71 -4.93 9.37
CA ALA A 88 2.12 -5.40 10.69
C ALA A 88 1.00 -5.21 11.72
N ARG A 89 0.36 -4.04 11.75
CA ARG A 89 -0.79 -3.76 12.62
C ARG A 89 -1.99 -4.66 12.31
N ARG A 90 -2.27 -4.92 11.02
CA ARG A 90 -3.35 -5.80 10.60
C ARG A 90 -3.11 -7.23 11.10
N ARG A 91 -1.90 -7.76 10.90
CA ARG A 91 -1.49 -9.09 11.40
C ARG A 91 -1.58 -9.19 12.92
N ASP A 92 -1.05 -8.21 13.63
CA ASP A 92 -1.08 -8.15 15.10
C ASP A 92 -2.53 -8.13 15.65
N ARG A 93 -3.42 -7.36 15.01
CA ARG A 93 -4.85 -7.36 15.35
C ARG A 93 -5.52 -8.72 15.08
N SER A 94 -5.23 -9.35 13.95
CA SER A 94 -5.75 -10.69 13.62
C SER A 94 -5.33 -11.72 14.65
N VAL A 95 -4.03 -11.79 14.98
CA VAL A 95 -3.51 -12.72 16.00
C VAL A 95 -4.16 -12.49 17.37
N ARG A 96 -4.36 -11.22 17.79
CA ARG A 96 -5.07 -10.94 19.05
C ARG A 96 -6.53 -11.36 19.01
N ALA A 97 -7.23 -11.13 17.91
CA ALA A 97 -8.62 -11.54 17.76
C ALA A 97 -8.77 -13.07 17.77
N GLU A 98 -7.86 -13.79 17.10
CA GLU A 98 -7.80 -15.26 17.11
C GLU A 98 -7.50 -15.78 18.52
N GLY A 99 -6.52 -15.20 19.21
CA GLY A 99 -6.19 -15.56 20.59
C GLY A 99 -7.28 -15.23 21.61
N GLU A 100 -8.10 -14.19 21.37
CA GLU A 100 -9.33 -13.94 22.14
C GLU A 100 -10.38 -15.02 21.86
N ALA A 101 -10.61 -15.35 20.58
CA ALA A 101 -11.60 -16.37 20.20
C ALA A 101 -11.25 -17.77 20.74
N LEU A 102 -9.96 -18.09 20.92
CA LEU A 102 -9.50 -19.35 21.51
C LEU A 102 -9.57 -19.39 23.05
N ARG A 103 -9.81 -18.26 23.74
CA ARG A 103 -9.92 -18.28 25.20
C ARG A 103 -11.23 -18.95 25.60
N ILE A 104 -11.11 -20.11 26.26
CA ILE A 104 -12.26 -20.77 26.91
C ILE A 104 -12.75 -19.85 28.03
N PRO A 105 -14.03 -19.44 28.04
CA PRO A 105 -14.55 -18.58 29.09
C PRO A 105 -14.56 -19.32 30.44
N PRO A 106 -14.25 -18.63 31.56
CA PRO A 106 -14.32 -19.23 32.89
C PRO A 106 -15.74 -19.71 33.15
N GLY A 107 -15.89 -21.02 33.40
CA GLY A 107 -17.19 -21.69 33.60
C GLY A 107 -17.52 -22.81 32.60
N GLN A 108 -16.74 -23.00 31.53
CA GLN A 108 -16.91 -24.14 30.60
C GLN A 108 -15.99 -25.34 30.91
N ILE A 109 -15.21 -25.28 31.99
CA ILE A 109 -14.40 -26.42 32.46
C ILE A 109 -15.21 -27.29 33.44
N GLY A 110 -16.11 -28.13 32.91
CA GLY A 110 -16.78 -29.15 33.72
C GLY A 110 -18.22 -29.43 33.33
N ALA A 111 -18.40 -30.28 32.33
CA ALA A 111 -19.60 -31.11 32.18
C ALA A 111 -19.17 -32.40 31.47
N SER A 112 -18.57 -33.31 32.24
CA SER A 112 -18.56 -34.72 31.87
C SER A 112 -19.65 -35.43 32.69
N PRO A 113 -20.45 -36.31 32.07
CA PRO A 113 -21.55 -37.03 32.72
C PRO A 113 -21.07 -38.02 33.79
#